data_AF-A0A7S1SGA5-F1
#
_entry.id   AF-A0A7S1SGA5-F1
#
_cell.length_a   1.000
_cell.length_b   1.000
_cell.length_c   1.000
_cell.angle_alpha   90.00
_cell.angle_beta   90.00
_cell.angle_gamma   90.00
#
_symmetry.space_group_name_H-M   'P 1'
#
loop_
_entity.id
_entity.type
_entity.pdbx_description
1 polymer ?
#
loop_
_entity_poly.entity_id
_entity_poly.type
_entity_poly.pdbx_seq_one_letter_code
_entity_poly.pdbx_strand_id
1 'polypeptide(L)'
;MGAAGSAVGGWVERLRRSHGPWMLSVLRRQNEKLEKELKDVRLDLNRLKREHAGCDAAISQKSDRIAELEKELEAARADALPPPEPPPPPATSPSPEPPAGPAAAEADEFRRKLNALTEELGSTSRKLSLVELRKSLLELQALTSRSEHDKEVEELKAKLQKARKDHNKEATELNSALAELRREAADLRQKESDSATIVEELLDAKTVIDELQKDVSRRDEQIEFLMQVHDASQDVEWVGKWPCAICTMLNPNTNSTCSTCGAPRARTPRPQGGGGEWSCLECTYVNEARSRECELCGEGRP
;
A
#
# COMPACT_ATOMS: atom_id res chain seq x y z
N MET A 1 36.23 -45.00 -29.00
CA MET A 1 35.27 -44.45 -28.00
C MET A 1 34.50 -43.22 -28.55
N GLY A 2 34.17 -43.16 -29.84
CA GLY A 2 33.62 -41.95 -30.49
C GLY A 2 32.13 -41.98 -30.88
N ALA A 3 31.39 -43.03 -30.55
CA ALA A 3 30.00 -43.20 -31.02
C ALA A 3 28.91 -42.80 -30.00
N ALA A 4 29.28 -42.49 -28.75
CA ALA A 4 28.30 -42.18 -27.69
C ALA A 4 27.84 -40.71 -27.64
N GLY A 5 28.64 -39.77 -28.18
CA GLY A 5 28.32 -38.33 -28.12
C GLY A 5 27.20 -37.88 -29.06
N SER A 6 27.00 -38.58 -30.18
CA SER A 6 26.00 -38.18 -31.20
C SER A 6 24.55 -38.46 -30.77
N ALA A 7 24.33 -39.45 -29.90
CA ALA A 7 22.99 -39.82 -29.44
C ALA A 7 22.38 -38.80 -28.46
N VAL A 8 23.21 -38.10 -27.68
CA VAL A 8 22.74 -37.15 -26.64
C VAL A 8 22.29 -35.82 -27.28
N GLY A 9 23.03 -35.30 -28.25
CA GLY A 9 22.65 -34.07 -28.98
C GLY A 9 21.31 -34.23 -29.73
N GLY A 10 21.08 -35.39 -30.34
CA GLY A 10 19.84 -35.68 -31.05
C GLY A 10 18.60 -35.85 -30.16
N TRP A 11 18.76 -36.06 -28.85
CA TRP A 11 17.67 -36.10 -27.87
C TRP A 11 17.28 -34.69 -27.40
N VAL A 12 18.27 -33.84 -27.10
CA VAL A 12 18.04 -32.43 -26.71
C VAL A 12 17.35 -31.66 -27.84
N GLU A 13 17.79 -31.84 -29.09
CA GLU A 13 17.19 -31.15 -30.24
C GLU A 13 15.76 -31.64 -30.54
N ARG A 14 15.46 -32.91 -30.23
CA ARG A 14 14.10 -33.46 -30.34
C ARG A 14 13.18 -32.93 -29.24
N LEU A 15 13.67 -32.81 -28.01
CA LEU A 15 12.93 -32.20 -26.91
C LEU A 15 12.67 -30.72 -27.17
N ARG A 16 13.67 -29.98 -27.64
CA ARG A 16 13.52 -28.56 -28.01
C ARG A 16 12.49 -28.37 -29.14
N ARG A 17 12.51 -29.22 -30.17
CA ARG A 17 11.52 -29.15 -31.27
C ARG A 17 10.11 -29.57 -30.86
N SER A 18 9.98 -30.60 -30.01
CA SER A 18 8.67 -31.12 -29.60
C SER A 18 8.00 -30.30 -28.51
N HIS A 19 8.77 -29.78 -27.54
CA HIS A 19 8.23 -29.10 -26.35
C HIS A 19 8.44 -27.58 -26.35
N GLY A 20 9.37 -27.06 -27.16
CA GLY A 20 9.64 -25.62 -27.26
C GLY A 20 8.40 -24.78 -27.58
N PRO A 21 7.63 -25.11 -28.64
CA PRO A 21 6.42 -24.37 -28.98
C PRO A 21 5.35 -24.38 -27.88
N TRP A 22 5.19 -25.51 -27.19
CA TRP A 22 4.23 -25.63 -26.08
C TRP A 22 4.66 -24.77 -24.89
N MET A 23 5.93 -24.83 -24.49
CA MET A 23 6.48 -24.04 -23.39
C MET A 23 6.38 -22.53 -23.66
N LEU A 24 6.69 -22.10 -24.89
CA LEU A 24 6.51 -20.70 -25.30
C LEU A 24 5.04 -20.27 -25.28
N SER A 25 4.09 -21.15 -25.65
CA SER A 25 2.66 -20.85 -25.54
C SER A 25 2.20 -20.72 -24.09
N VAL A 26 2.73 -21.53 -23.17
CA VAL A 26 2.42 -21.44 -21.74
C VAL A 26 2.95 -20.11 -21.17
N LEU A 27 4.21 -19.78 -21.46
CA LEU A 27 4.82 -18.52 -21.02
C LEU A 27 4.07 -17.30 -21.58
N ARG A 28 3.62 -17.35 -22.84
CA ARG A 28 2.83 -16.27 -23.43
C ARG A 28 1.49 -16.06 -22.71
N ARG A 29 0.75 -17.14 -22.41
CA ARG A 29 -0.51 -17.05 -21.64
C ARG A 29 -0.29 -16.55 -20.22
N GLN A 30 0.79 -16.97 -19.58
CA GLN A 30 1.16 -16.47 -18.25
C GLN A 30 1.48 -14.97 -18.31
N ASN A 31 2.21 -14.53 -19.33
CA ASN A 31 2.52 -13.11 -19.50
C ASN A 31 1.25 -12.28 -19.77
N GLU A 32 0.37 -12.72 -20.66
CA GLU A 32 -0.94 -12.08 -20.92
C GLU A 32 -1.79 -11.97 -19.63
N LYS A 33 -1.76 -13.00 -18.78
CA LYS A 33 -2.44 -12.98 -17.48
C LYS A 33 -1.84 -11.94 -16.54
N LEU A 34 -0.51 -11.88 -16.43
CA LEU A 34 0.20 -10.90 -15.60
C LEU A 34 -0.03 -9.47 -16.10
N GLU A 35 0.00 -9.24 -17.41
CA GLU A 35 -0.31 -7.92 -18.00
C GLU A 35 -1.73 -7.46 -17.68
N LYS A 36 -2.70 -8.38 -17.70
CA LYS A 36 -4.07 -8.10 -17.30
C LYS A 36 -4.18 -7.75 -15.82
N GLU A 37 -3.59 -8.55 -14.94
CA GLU A 37 -3.58 -8.29 -13.48
C GLU A 37 -2.92 -6.94 -13.17
N LEU A 38 -1.80 -6.63 -13.84
CA LEU A 38 -1.10 -5.36 -13.68
C LEU A 38 -1.94 -4.17 -14.14
N LYS A 39 -2.72 -4.33 -15.23
CA LYS A 39 -3.66 -3.32 -15.70
C LYS A 39 -4.80 -3.08 -14.70
N ASP A 40 -5.34 -4.15 -14.11
CA ASP A 40 -6.41 -4.08 -13.12
C ASP A 40 -5.90 -3.36 -11.84
N VAL A 41 -4.71 -3.73 -11.33
CA VAL A 41 -4.06 -3.04 -10.20
C VAL A 41 -3.84 -1.56 -10.47
N ARG A 42 -3.43 -1.17 -11.69
CA ARG A 42 -3.28 0.25 -12.06
C ARG A 42 -4.61 1.00 -12.04
N LEU A 43 -5.71 0.37 -12.47
CA LEU A 43 -7.05 0.97 -12.42
C LEU A 43 -7.51 1.17 -10.97
N ASP A 44 -7.30 0.17 -10.11
CA ASP A 44 -7.62 0.25 -8.68
C ASP A 44 -6.81 1.33 -7.98
N LEU A 45 -5.50 1.42 -8.26
CA LEU A 45 -4.66 2.50 -7.72
C LEU A 45 -5.17 3.89 -8.12
N ASN A 46 -5.60 4.06 -9.37
CA ASN A 46 -6.18 5.32 -9.85
C ASN A 46 -7.56 5.62 -9.26
N ARG A 47 -8.35 4.59 -8.92
CA ARG A 47 -9.60 4.75 -8.17
C ARG A 47 -9.31 5.22 -6.74
N LEU A 48 -8.43 4.52 -6.02
CA LEU A 48 -8.04 4.88 -4.65
C LEU A 48 -7.46 6.29 -4.56
N LYS A 49 -6.62 6.71 -5.54
CA LYS A 49 -6.12 8.09 -5.60
C LYS A 49 -7.23 9.14 -5.70
N ARG A 50 -8.29 8.86 -6.47
CA ARG A 50 -9.44 9.77 -6.58
C ARG A 50 -10.26 9.81 -5.29
N GLU A 51 -10.45 8.66 -4.65
CA GLU A 51 -11.13 8.58 -3.35
C GLU A 51 -10.34 9.32 -2.27
N HIS A 52 -9.01 9.14 -2.21
CA HIS A 52 -8.13 9.88 -1.31
C HIS A 52 -8.21 11.40 -1.54
N ALA A 53 -8.13 11.85 -2.80
CA ALA A 53 -8.28 13.27 -3.12
C ALA A 53 -9.65 13.83 -2.69
N GLY A 54 -10.71 13.03 -2.78
CA GLY A 54 -12.04 13.40 -2.26
C GLY A 54 -12.06 13.52 -0.73
N CYS A 55 -11.42 12.59 -0.01
CA CYS A 55 -11.26 12.66 1.43
C CYS A 55 -10.44 13.88 1.87
N ASP A 56 -9.33 14.19 1.19
CA ASP A 56 -8.50 15.36 1.48
C ASP A 56 -9.29 16.66 1.31
N ALA A 57 -10.08 16.76 0.24
CA ALA A 57 -10.96 17.92 0.03
C ALA A 57 -12.01 18.05 1.13
N ALA A 58 -12.61 16.94 1.57
CA ALA A 58 -13.58 16.93 2.67
C ALA A 58 -12.93 17.29 4.02
N ILE A 59 -11.70 16.83 4.28
CA ILE A 59 -10.92 17.21 5.47
C ILE A 59 -10.63 18.71 5.43
N SER A 60 -10.17 19.25 4.30
CA SER A 60 -9.92 20.69 4.13
C SER A 60 -11.17 21.51 4.42
N GLN A 61 -12.32 21.14 3.86
CA GLN A 61 -13.58 21.83 4.10
C GLN A 61 -13.99 21.81 5.58
N LYS A 62 -13.79 20.69 6.27
CA LYS A 62 -14.08 20.57 7.71
C LYS A 62 -13.11 21.42 8.54
N SER A 63 -11.83 21.46 8.19
CA SER A 63 -10.84 22.32 8.84
C SER A 63 -11.20 23.80 8.70
N ASP A 64 -11.61 24.24 7.51
CA ASP A 64 -12.08 25.62 7.29
C ASP A 64 -13.31 25.95 8.14
N ARG A 65 -14.27 25.01 8.24
CA ARG A 65 -15.46 25.19 9.08
C ARG A 65 -15.13 25.25 10.58
N ILE A 66 -14.17 24.45 11.03
CA ILE A 66 -13.68 24.52 12.43
C ILE A 66 -13.08 25.90 12.70
N ALA A 67 -12.22 26.41 11.81
CA ALA A 67 -11.62 27.74 11.96
C ALA A 67 -12.66 28.87 11.98
N GLU A 68 -13.73 28.77 11.19
CA GLU A 68 -14.84 29.72 11.22
C GLU A 68 -15.60 29.69 12.55
N LEU A 69 -15.92 28.49 13.06
CA LEU A 69 -16.58 28.32 14.35
C LEU A 69 -15.72 28.81 15.51
N GLU A 70 -14.40 28.60 15.48
CA GLU A 70 -13.47 29.13 16.48
C GLU A 70 -13.49 30.66 16.50
N LYS A 71 -13.57 31.30 15.33
CA LYS A 71 -13.68 32.76 15.22
C LYS A 71 -15.01 33.29 15.76
N GLU A 72 -16.13 32.62 15.47
CA GLU A 72 -17.44 32.96 16.02
C GLU A 72 -17.46 32.85 17.56
N LEU A 73 -16.83 31.79 18.10
CA LEU A 73 -16.76 31.55 19.53
C LEU A 73 -15.91 32.61 20.24
N GLU A 74 -14.82 33.07 19.64
CA GLU A 74 -13.99 34.14 20.18
C GLU A 74 -14.71 35.50 20.14
N ALA A 75 -15.48 35.78 19.09
CA ALA A 75 -16.33 36.98 19.03
C ALA A 75 -17.41 36.95 20.13
N ALA A 76 -18.07 35.81 20.32
CA ALA A 76 -19.06 35.64 21.38
C ALA A 76 -18.45 35.80 22.79
N ARG A 77 -17.19 35.36 22.97
CA ARG A 77 -16.45 35.59 24.23
C ARG A 77 -16.12 37.05 24.45
N ALA A 78 -15.75 37.79 23.40
CA ALA A 78 -15.49 39.21 23.48
C ALA A 78 -16.74 40.01 23.89
N ASP A 79 -17.92 39.63 23.37
CA ASP A 79 -19.20 40.25 23.74
C ASP A 79 -19.68 39.84 25.14
N ALA A 80 -19.33 38.65 25.60
CA ALA A 80 -19.72 38.13 26.92
C ALA A 80 -18.83 38.62 28.07
N LEU A 81 -17.65 39.21 27.78
CA LEU A 81 -16.80 39.79 28.81
C LEU A 81 -17.51 41.01 29.41
N PRO A 82 -17.88 40.97 30.71
CA PRO A 82 -18.42 42.16 31.35
C PRO A 82 -17.38 43.29 31.24
N PRO A 83 -17.82 44.55 31.08
CA PRO A 83 -16.92 45.69 31.02
C PRO A 83 -15.96 45.63 32.21
N PRO A 84 -14.65 45.91 32.00
CA PRO A 84 -13.64 45.77 33.04
C PRO A 84 -14.12 46.48 34.30
N GLU A 85 -14.25 45.72 35.39
CA GLU A 85 -14.65 46.28 36.67
C GLU A 85 -13.72 47.46 36.98
N PRO A 86 -14.28 48.63 37.34
CA PRO A 86 -13.46 49.78 37.69
C PRO A 86 -12.49 49.38 38.80
N PRO A 87 -11.24 49.88 38.77
CA PRO A 87 -10.20 49.47 39.71
C PRO A 87 -10.72 49.62 41.15
N PRO A 88 -10.53 48.59 42.00
CA PRO A 88 -11.01 48.64 43.37
C PRO A 88 -10.39 49.85 44.07
N PRO A 89 -11.20 50.67 44.77
CA PRO A 89 -10.69 51.81 45.50
C PRO A 89 -9.64 51.35 46.53
N PRO A 90 -8.59 52.17 46.78
CA PRO A 90 -7.50 51.80 47.67
C PRO A 90 -8.03 51.45 49.06
N ALA A 91 -7.60 50.29 49.56
CA ALA A 91 -7.98 49.76 50.86
C ALA A 91 -7.54 50.70 51.99
N THR A 92 -8.51 51.38 52.61
CA THR A 92 -8.34 52.07 53.89
C THR A 92 -8.68 51.14 55.06
N SER A 93 -7.71 51.01 55.96
CA SER A 93 -7.76 50.32 57.26
C SER A 93 -8.76 50.99 58.26
N PRO A 94 -8.99 50.39 59.45
CA PRO A 94 -10.28 50.40 60.15
C PRO A 94 -10.55 51.68 60.95
N SER A 95 -11.82 52.11 60.98
CA SER A 95 -12.30 53.20 61.81
C SER A 95 -13.82 53.08 62.05
N PRO A 96 -14.38 53.77 63.05
CA PRO A 96 -15.09 53.21 64.21
C PRO A 96 -16.61 53.11 64.00
N GLU A 97 -17.28 52.47 64.97
CA GLU A 97 -18.75 52.35 65.08
C GLU A 97 -19.52 53.60 64.61
N PRO A 98 -20.54 53.44 63.73
CA PRO A 98 -21.36 54.55 63.31
C PRO A 98 -22.46 54.86 64.35
N PRO A 99 -22.75 56.15 64.59
CA PRO A 99 -23.83 56.59 65.46
C PRO A 99 -25.20 56.34 64.81
N ALA A 100 -26.21 56.13 65.66
CA ALA A 100 -27.59 55.93 65.28
C ALA A 100 -28.17 57.09 64.44
N GLY A 101 -28.63 56.75 63.23
CA GLY A 101 -29.38 57.59 62.28
C GLY A 101 -29.09 57.13 60.85
N PRO A 102 -29.90 57.37 59.80
CA PRO A 102 -31.32 57.73 59.68
C PRO A 102 -32.18 56.50 59.28
N ALA A 103 -31.82 55.29 59.74
CA ALA A 103 -32.49 54.04 59.37
C ALA A 103 -34.00 54.01 59.69
N ALA A 104 -34.47 54.82 60.65
CA ALA A 104 -35.89 54.95 60.94
C ALA A 104 -36.68 55.62 59.80
N ALA A 105 -36.08 56.59 59.09
CA ALA A 105 -36.74 57.29 57.99
C ALA A 105 -36.86 56.41 56.73
N GLU A 106 -35.82 55.63 56.42
CA GLU A 106 -35.87 54.64 55.33
C GLU A 106 -36.81 53.47 55.67
N ALA A 107 -36.82 53.02 56.92
CA ALA A 107 -37.78 52.01 57.38
C ALA A 107 -39.22 52.53 57.28
N ASP A 108 -39.48 53.80 57.62
CA ASP A 108 -40.81 54.42 57.48
C ASP A 108 -41.20 54.61 56.02
N GLU A 109 -40.28 54.96 55.13
CA GLU A 109 -40.55 55.03 53.69
C GLU A 109 -40.88 53.64 53.12
N PHE A 110 -40.15 52.61 53.53
CA PHE A 110 -40.43 51.23 53.16
C PHE A 110 -41.78 50.76 53.70
N ARG A 111 -42.13 51.15 54.94
CA ARG A 111 -43.44 50.88 55.55
C ARG A 111 -44.57 51.57 54.79
N ARG A 112 -44.36 52.81 54.35
CA ARG A 112 -45.33 53.55 53.52
C ARG A 112 -45.51 52.89 52.15
N LYS A 113 -44.43 52.45 51.50
CA LYS A 113 -44.50 51.70 50.24
C LYS A 113 -45.24 50.38 50.39
N LEU A 114 -45.00 49.64 51.47
CA LEU A 114 -45.73 48.40 51.78
C LEU A 114 -47.23 48.66 52.03
N ASN A 115 -47.57 49.71 52.79
CA ASN A 115 -48.96 50.07 53.04
C ASN A 115 -49.67 50.53 51.76
N ALA A 116 -49.00 51.31 50.90
CA ALA A 116 -49.52 51.73 49.60
C ALA A 116 -49.79 50.52 48.70
N LEU A 117 -48.84 49.58 48.58
CA LEU A 117 -49.05 48.34 47.83
C LEU A 117 -50.18 47.49 48.41
N THR A 118 -50.31 47.43 49.74
CA THR A 118 -51.40 46.70 50.42
C THR A 118 -52.76 47.34 50.14
N GLU A 119 -52.84 48.66 50.12
CA GLU A 119 -54.06 49.40 49.81
C GLU A 119 -54.43 49.30 48.33
N GLU A 120 -53.43 49.33 47.44
CA GLU A 120 -53.61 49.15 46.00
C GLU A 120 -54.09 47.72 45.69
N LEU A 121 -53.51 46.70 46.34
CA LEU A 121 -53.96 45.31 46.29
C LEU A 121 -55.37 45.14 46.87
N GLY A 122 -55.68 45.84 47.97
CA GLY A 122 -57.02 45.83 48.58
C GLY A 122 -58.08 46.56 47.75
N SER A 123 -57.70 47.56 46.97
CA SER A 123 -58.59 48.29 46.06
C SER A 123 -58.86 47.51 44.78
N THR A 124 -57.85 46.84 44.23
CA THR A 124 -57.98 45.95 43.08
C THR A 124 -58.74 44.68 43.45
N SER A 125 -58.49 44.12 44.64
CA SER A 125 -59.26 42.99 45.21
C SER A 125 -60.73 43.33 45.46
N ARG A 126 -61.08 44.61 45.68
CA ARG A 126 -62.47 45.07 45.83
C ARG A 126 -63.14 45.41 44.50
N LYS A 127 -62.36 45.79 43.48
CA LYS A 127 -62.84 46.06 42.12
C LYS A 127 -63.09 44.79 41.34
N LEU A 128 -62.31 43.74 41.59
CA LEU A 128 -62.63 42.40 41.13
C LEU A 128 -63.88 41.93 41.86
N SER A 129 -64.99 41.88 41.14
CA SER A 129 -66.19 41.27 41.65
C SER A 129 -65.88 39.82 42.04
N LEU A 130 -66.54 39.30 43.07
CA LEU A 130 -66.42 37.89 43.47
C LEU A 130 -66.69 36.92 42.29
N VAL A 131 -67.39 37.40 41.26
CA VAL A 131 -67.62 36.73 39.97
C VAL A 131 -66.36 36.67 39.12
N GLU A 132 -65.63 37.77 38.95
CA GLU A 132 -64.35 37.79 38.20
C GLU A 132 -63.29 36.95 38.89
N LEU A 133 -63.20 37.00 40.23
CA LEU A 133 -62.25 36.18 40.97
C LEU A 133 -62.55 34.69 40.81
N ARG A 134 -63.83 34.27 40.87
CA ARG A 134 -64.25 32.90 40.57
C ARG A 134 -63.98 32.50 39.12
N LYS A 135 -64.19 33.42 38.18
CA LYS A 135 -63.90 33.19 36.75
C LYS A 135 -62.40 32.96 36.54
N SER A 136 -61.54 33.80 37.11
CA SER A 136 -60.08 33.62 37.04
C SER A 136 -59.61 32.35 37.74
N LEU A 137 -60.25 31.94 38.84
CA LEU A 137 -59.93 30.69 39.54
C LEU A 137 -60.33 29.46 38.70
N LEU A 138 -61.48 29.50 38.02
CA LEU A 138 -61.90 28.46 37.10
C LEU A 138 -61.05 28.43 35.81
N GLU A 139 -60.65 29.58 35.28
CA GLU A 139 -59.71 29.66 34.15
C GLU A 139 -58.33 29.13 34.56
N LEU A 140 -57.83 29.47 35.75
CA LEU A 140 -56.61 28.89 36.29
C LEU A 140 -56.76 27.39 36.55
N GLN A 141 -57.89 26.91 37.07
CA GLN A 141 -58.17 25.48 37.27
C GLN A 141 -58.33 24.73 35.94
N ALA A 142 -58.85 25.38 34.90
CA ALA A 142 -58.90 24.86 33.54
C ALA A 142 -57.50 24.79 32.91
N LEU A 143 -56.68 25.84 33.05
CA LEU A 143 -55.28 25.86 32.61
C LEU A 143 -54.38 24.92 33.42
N THR A 144 -54.67 24.74 34.71
CA THR A 144 -54.06 23.71 35.57
C THR A 144 -54.84 22.40 35.55
N SER A 145 -55.75 22.20 34.59
CA SER A 145 -56.25 20.87 34.29
C SER A 145 -55.07 20.11 33.69
N ARG A 146 -54.28 19.54 34.60
CA ARG A 146 -52.99 18.87 34.40
C ARG A 146 -53.03 17.83 33.28
N SER A 147 -54.22 17.41 32.86
CA SER A 147 -54.42 16.37 31.86
C SER A 147 -53.86 16.68 30.47
N GLU A 148 -53.76 17.94 30.03
CA GLU A 148 -53.15 18.26 28.72
C GLU A 148 -51.63 18.26 28.82
N HIS A 149 -51.05 18.98 29.79
CA HIS A 149 -49.61 18.97 30.01
C HIS A 149 -49.06 17.60 30.43
N ASP A 150 -49.79 16.81 31.21
CA ASP A 150 -49.40 15.45 31.56
C ASP A 150 -49.35 14.55 30.30
N LYS A 151 -50.30 14.71 29.36
CA LYS A 151 -50.26 14.00 28.08
C LYS A 151 -49.06 14.42 27.23
N GLU A 152 -48.78 15.72 27.14
CA GLU A 152 -47.60 16.23 26.42
C GLU A 152 -46.30 15.72 27.04
N VAL A 153 -46.20 15.70 28.37
CA VAL A 153 -45.03 15.18 29.09
C VAL A 153 -44.86 13.68 28.84
N GLU A 154 -45.92 12.88 28.89
CA GLU A 154 -45.83 11.44 28.59
C GLU A 154 -45.50 11.18 27.11
N GLU A 155 -46.02 11.99 26.17
CA GLU A 155 -45.65 11.91 24.76
C GLU A 155 -44.16 12.24 24.55
N LEU A 156 -43.66 13.30 25.18
CA LEU A 156 -42.25 13.68 25.12
C LEU A 156 -41.34 12.61 25.75
N LYS A 157 -41.75 12.02 26.88
CA LYS A 157 -41.02 10.89 27.48
C LYS A 157 -40.98 9.69 26.55
N ALA A 158 -42.10 9.36 25.89
CA ALA A 158 -42.15 8.27 24.91
C ALA A 158 -41.23 8.55 23.70
N LYS A 159 -41.24 9.78 23.17
CA LYS A 159 -40.34 10.23 22.10
C LYS A 159 -38.86 10.12 22.52
N LEU A 160 -38.52 10.58 23.72
CA LEU A 160 -37.15 10.51 24.25
C LEU A 160 -36.71 9.05 24.47
N GLN A 161 -37.58 8.19 24.99
CA GLN A 161 -37.29 6.77 25.16
C GLN A 161 -37.07 6.07 23.82
N LYS A 162 -37.88 6.40 22.80
CA LYS A 162 -37.70 5.89 21.43
C LYS A 162 -36.36 6.34 20.84
N ALA A 163 -36.06 7.64 20.89
CA ALA A 163 -34.80 8.19 20.40
C ALA A 163 -33.57 7.55 21.10
N ARG A 164 -33.67 7.30 22.42
CA ARG A 164 -32.61 6.59 23.16
C ARG A 164 -32.40 5.16 22.67
N LYS A 165 -33.49 4.43 22.35
CA LYS A 165 -33.39 3.07 21.80
C LYS A 165 -32.76 3.08 20.42
N ASP A 166 -33.17 4.02 19.56
CA ASP A 166 -32.64 4.17 18.21
C ASP A 166 -31.13 4.52 18.25
N HIS A 167 -30.73 5.46 19.10
CA HIS A 167 -29.30 5.80 19.31
C HIS A 167 -28.50 4.61 19.87
N ASN A 168 -29.07 3.84 20.80
CA ASN A 168 -28.38 2.66 21.32
C ASN A 168 -28.21 1.59 20.23
N LYS A 169 -29.19 1.43 19.34
CA LYS A 169 -29.10 0.54 18.18
C LYS A 169 -27.99 1.00 17.23
N GLU A 170 -27.97 2.28 16.86
CA GLU A 170 -26.93 2.87 16.03
C GLU A 170 -25.53 2.70 16.65
N ALA A 171 -25.41 2.93 17.95
CA ALA A 171 -24.15 2.70 18.68
C ALA A 171 -23.70 1.23 18.63
N THR A 172 -24.63 0.26 18.72
CA THR A 172 -24.27 -1.16 18.55
C THR A 172 -23.84 -1.50 17.13
N GLU A 173 -24.48 -0.93 16.11
CA GLU A 173 -24.11 -1.11 14.71
C GLU A 173 -22.71 -0.53 14.43
N LEU A 174 -22.43 0.69 14.91
CA LEU A 174 -21.10 1.32 14.81
C LEU A 174 -20.01 0.51 15.53
N ASN A 175 -20.29 -0.03 16.72
CA ASN A 175 -19.34 -0.87 17.44
C ASN A 175 -19.05 -2.18 16.69
N SER A 176 -20.05 -2.78 16.04
CA SER A 176 -19.87 -3.96 15.19
C SER A 176 -18.99 -3.65 13.98
N ALA A 177 -19.26 -2.54 13.28
CA ALA A 177 -18.45 -2.10 12.13
C ALA A 177 -17.00 -1.79 12.55
N LEU A 178 -16.80 -1.16 13.71
CA LEU A 178 -15.47 -0.89 14.24
C LEU A 178 -14.72 -2.18 14.60
N ALA A 179 -15.42 -3.21 15.08
CA ALA A 179 -14.83 -4.52 15.34
C ALA A 179 -14.41 -5.25 14.05
N GLU A 180 -15.14 -5.09 12.95
CA GLU A 180 -14.77 -5.58 11.62
C GLU A 180 -13.51 -4.89 11.10
N LEU A 181 -13.47 -3.56 11.13
CA LEU A 181 -12.30 -2.79 10.72
C LEU A 181 -11.04 -3.15 11.53
N ARG A 182 -11.20 -3.42 12.84
CA ARG A 182 -10.08 -3.90 13.68
C ARG A 182 -9.57 -5.27 13.26
N ARG A 183 -10.45 -6.19 12.83
CA ARG A 183 -10.05 -7.50 12.31
C ARG A 183 -9.31 -7.35 10.98
N GLU A 184 -9.83 -6.55 10.06
CA GLU A 184 -9.16 -6.27 8.78
C GLU A 184 -7.78 -5.64 8.98
N ALA A 185 -7.65 -4.69 9.91
CA ALA A 185 -6.37 -4.09 10.25
C ALA A 185 -5.37 -5.11 10.83
N ALA A 186 -5.84 -6.08 11.63
CA ALA A 186 -4.99 -7.15 12.14
C ALA A 186 -4.52 -8.08 11.02
N ASP A 187 -5.40 -8.45 10.09
CA ASP A 187 -5.06 -9.29 8.93
C ASP A 187 -4.03 -8.61 8.02
N LEU A 188 -4.16 -7.30 7.80
CA LEU A 188 -3.18 -6.53 7.03
C LEU A 188 -1.80 -6.48 7.70
N ARG A 189 -1.77 -6.29 9.02
CA ARG A 189 -0.50 -6.34 9.79
C ARG A 189 0.16 -7.72 9.71
N GLN A 190 -0.63 -8.79 9.75
CA GLN A 190 -0.09 -10.14 9.57
C GLN A 190 0.52 -10.31 8.17
N LYS A 191 -0.19 -9.87 7.11
CA LYS A 191 0.34 -9.92 5.74
C LYS A 191 1.62 -9.09 5.56
N GLU A 192 1.71 -7.94 6.22
CA GLU A 192 2.93 -7.12 6.23
C GLU A 192 4.09 -7.85 6.91
N SER A 193 3.83 -8.51 8.05
CA SER A 193 4.81 -9.38 8.71
C SER A 193 5.26 -10.55 7.83
N ASP A 194 4.33 -11.23 7.17
CA ASP A 194 4.64 -12.36 6.27
C ASP A 194 5.46 -11.88 5.06
N SER A 195 5.14 -10.70 4.53
CA SER A 195 5.90 -10.07 3.45
C SER A 195 7.32 -9.70 3.87
N ALA A 196 7.51 -9.24 5.11
CA ALA A 196 8.83 -8.94 5.65
C ALA A 196 9.71 -10.21 5.72
N THR A 197 9.15 -11.34 6.15
CA THR A 197 9.85 -12.65 6.14
C THR A 197 10.27 -13.05 4.74
N ILE A 198 9.39 -12.90 3.73
CA ILE A 198 9.72 -13.21 2.34
C ILE A 198 10.87 -12.33 1.83
N VAL A 199 10.89 -11.04 2.20
CA VAL A 199 11.98 -10.13 1.83
C VAL A 199 13.30 -10.57 2.45
N GLU A 200 13.30 -11.03 3.70
CA GLU A 200 14.48 -11.58 4.37
C GLU A 200 15.01 -12.83 3.64
N GLU A 201 14.13 -13.79 3.31
CA GLU A 201 14.50 -14.98 2.54
C GLU A 201 15.09 -14.64 1.16
N LEU A 202 14.56 -13.60 0.49
CA LEU A 202 15.08 -13.14 -0.80
C LEU A 202 16.46 -12.49 -0.67
N LEU A 203 16.73 -11.78 0.43
CA LEU A 203 18.05 -11.22 0.70
C LEU A 203 19.06 -12.34 0.94
N ASP A 204 18.69 -13.36 1.70
CA ASP A 204 19.54 -14.55 1.91
C ASP A 204 19.82 -15.27 0.58
N ALA A 205 18.79 -15.51 -0.23
CA ALA A 205 18.96 -16.13 -1.55
C ALA A 205 19.89 -15.32 -2.47
N LYS A 206 19.83 -13.98 -2.39
CA LYS A 206 20.73 -13.10 -3.13
C LYS A 206 22.18 -13.28 -2.70
N THR A 207 22.46 -13.41 -1.40
CA THR A 207 23.83 -13.65 -0.93
C THR A 207 24.41 -14.96 -1.49
N VAL A 208 23.61 -16.02 -1.54
CA VAL A 208 24.01 -17.31 -2.14
C VAL A 208 24.31 -17.17 -3.63
N ILE A 209 23.49 -16.41 -4.37
CA ILE A 209 23.73 -16.13 -5.79
C ILE A 209 25.07 -15.39 -5.98
N ASP A 210 25.33 -14.37 -5.17
CA ASP A 210 26.57 -13.58 -5.24
C ASP A 210 27.81 -14.45 -4.94
N GLU A 211 27.71 -15.42 -4.03
CA GLU A 211 28.78 -16.40 -3.77
C GLU A 211 29.01 -17.34 -4.95
N LEU A 212 27.94 -17.89 -5.52
CA LEU A 212 28.03 -18.75 -6.71
C LEU A 212 28.63 -18.00 -7.91
N GLN A 213 28.29 -16.73 -8.09
CA GLN A 213 28.88 -15.90 -9.16
C GLN A 213 30.39 -15.71 -8.99
N LYS A 214 30.87 -15.54 -7.75
CA LYS A 214 32.31 -15.48 -7.46
C LYS A 214 32.99 -16.80 -7.78
N ASP A 215 32.37 -17.93 -7.44
CA ASP A 215 32.92 -19.25 -7.74
C ASP A 215 32.96 -19.56 -9.24
N VAL A 216 31.93 -19.13 -9.99
CA VAL A 216 31.94 -19.22 -11.46
C VAL A 216 33.09 -18.39 -12.03
N SER A 217 33.25 -17.15 -11.57
CA SER A 217 34.33 -16.25 -12.03
C SER A 217 35.72 -16.86 -11.78
N ARG A 218 35.94 -17.49 -10.61
CA ARG A 218 37.19 -18.20 -10.30
C ARG A 218 37.44 -19.39 -11.22
N ARG A 219 36.40 -20.12 -11.63
CA ARG A 219 36.54 -21.23 -12.57
C ARG A 219 36.88 -20.73 -13.98
N ASP A 220 36.31 -19.61 -14.39
CA ASP A 220 36.62 -19.00 -15.69
C ASP A 220 38.10 -18.59 -15.76
N GLU A 221 38.64 -17.98 -14.69
CA GLU A 221 40.07 -17.67 -14.57
C GLU A 221 40.94 -18.95 -14.66
N GLN A 222 40.52 -20.05 -14.02
CA GLN A 222 41.23 -21.34 -14.11
C GLN A 222 41.19 -21.94 -15.52
N ILE A 223 40.06 -21.83 -16.22
CA ILE A 223 39.90 -22.28 -17.60
C ILE A 223 40.81 -21.46 -18.52
N GLU A 224 40.82 -20.15 -18.36
CA GLU A 224 41.68 -19.25 -19.14
C GLU A 224 43.15 -19.60 -18.94
N PHE A 225 43.58 -19.83 -17.70
CA PHE A 225 44.93 -20.29 -17.41
C PHE A 225 45.26 -21.63 -18.10
N LEU A 226 44.36 -22.62 -18.02
CA LEU A 226 44.56 -23.91 -18.69
C LEU A 226 44.63 -23.78 -20.21
N MET A 227 43.83 -22.90 -20.81
CA MET A 227 43.91 -22.59 -22.24
C MET A 227 45.28 -21.98 -22.60
N GLN A 228 45.77 -21.01 -21.84
CA GLN A 228 47.09 -20.40 -22.08
C GLN A 228 48.23 -21.42 -21.99
N VAL A 229 48.18 -22.33 -21.00
CA VAL A 229 49.17 -23.41 -20.86
C VAL A 229 49.11 -24.36 -22.05
N HIS A 230 47.91 -24.72 -22.49
CA HIS A 230 47.73 -25.57 -23.66
C HIS A 230 48.28 -24.92 -24.94
N ASP A 231 47.94 -23.66 -25.20
CA ASP A 231 48.40 -22.94 -26.38
C ASP A 231 49.93 -22.76 -26.38
N ALA A 232 50.52 -22.39 -25.23
CA ALA A 232 51.97 -22.32 -25.08
C ALA A 232 52.66 -23.68 -25.28
N SER A 233 52.01 -24.80 -24.93
CA SER A 233 52.53 -26.14 -25.18
C SER A 233 52.40 -26.58 -26.64
N GLN A 234 51.41 -26.07 -27.38
CA GLN A 234 51.23 -26.42 -28.80
C GLN A 234 52.32 -25.84 -29.69
N ASP A 235 52.84 -24.66 -29.36
CA ASP A 235 53.86 -23.96 -30.17
C ASP A 235 55.26 -24.60 -30.09
N VAL A 236 55.54 -25.50 -29.14
CA VAL A 236 56.90 -25.99 -28.89
C VAL A 236 57.18 -27.39 -29.45
N GLU A 237 56.17 -28.23 -29.75
CA GLU A 237 56.44 -29.64 -30.15
C GLU A 237 55.73 -30.20 -31.38
N TRP A 238 54.74 -29.51 -31.96
CA TRP A 238 53.99 -30.05 -33.11
C TRP A 238 54.53 -29.64 -34.47
N VAL A 239 55.41 -28.63 -34.53
CA VAL A 239 56.07 -28.22 -35.78
C VAL A 239 56.95 -29.37 -36.26
N GLY A 240 56.49 -30.09 -37.29
CA GLY A 240 57.25 -31.20 -37.87
C GLY A 240 56.84 -32.59 -37.40
N LYS A 241 55.76 -32.77 -36.63
CA LYS A 241 55.27 -34.10 -36.21
C LYS A 241 53.76 -34.28 -36.53
N TRP A 242 53.30 -35.53 -36.69
CA TRP A 242 51.88 -35.87 -36.88
C TRP A 242 51.46 -36.99 -35.93
N PRO A 243 50.27 -36.92 -35.32
CA PRO A 243 49.77 -37.98 -34.44
C PRO A 243 49.21 -39.14 -35.27
N CYS A 244 49.56 -40.38 -34.91
CA CYS A 244 48.99 -41.56 -35.56
C CYS A 244 47.50 -41.70 -35.23
N ALA A 245 46.64 -41.83 -36.25
CA ALA A 245 45.19 -41.98 -36.05
C ALA A 245 44.79 -43.29 -35.33
N ILE A 246 45.68 -44.30 -35.31
CA ILE A 246 45.42 -45.60 -34.69
C ILE A 246 45.89 -45.66 -33.23
N CYS A 247 47.10 -45.16 -32.95
CA CYS A 247 47.74 -45.32 -31.64
C CYS A 247 48.21 -44.00 -31.02
N THR A 248 47.81 -42.85 -31.57
CA THR A 248 48.09 -41.48 -31.11
C THR A 248 49.56 -41.06 -30.97
N MET A 249 50.51 -41.94 -31.28
CA MET A 249 51.95 -41.63 -31.25
C MET A 249 52.31 -40.50 -32.22
N LEU A 250 53.02 -39.48 -31.75
CA LEU A 250 53.62 -38.45 -32.59
C LEU A 250 54.77 -39.01 -33.42
N ASN A 251 54.66 -38.87 -34.74
CA ASN A 251 55.66 -39.30 -35.70
C ASN A 251 56.28 -38.08 -36.40
N PRO A 252 57.58 -38.07 -36.74
CA PRO A 252 58.17 -37.03 -37.56
C PRO A 252 57.45 -36.88 -38.91
N ASN A 253 57.37 -35.66 -39.45
CA ASN A 253 56.75 -35.34 -40.74
C ASN A 253 57.46 -36.01 -41.93
N THR A 254 58.71 -36.44 -41.73
CA THR A 254 59.47 -37.24 -42.70
C THR A 254 58.94 -38.67 -42.84
N ASN A 255 58.21 -39.18 -41.84
CA ASN A 255 57.69 -40.55 -41.85
C ASN A 255 56.30 -40.60 -42.51
N SER A 256 56.14 -41.51 -43.46
CA SER A 256 54.86 -41.80 -44.13
C SER A 256 54.03 -42.86 -43.41
N THR A 257 54.58 -43.52 -42.38
CA THR A 257 53.94 -44.54 -41.56
C THR A 257 54.28 -44.33 -40.08
N CYS A 258 53.44 -44.85 -39.19
CA CYS A 258 53.66 -44.79 -37.75
C CYS A 258 54.80 -45.73 -37.34
N SER A 259 55.79 -45.23 -36.59
CA SER A 259 56.92 -46.02 -36.09
C SER A 259 56.51 -47.13 -35.13
N THR A 260 55.39 -46.98 -34.42
CA THR A 260 54.93 -47.94 -33.41
C THR A 260 54.03 -49.03 -34.00
N CYS A 261 53.07 -48.67 -34.86
CA CYS A 261 52.06 -49.61 -35.35
C CYS A 261 52.08 -49.83 -36.87
N GLY A 262 52.94 -49.12 -37.61
CA GLY A 262 53.04 -49.23 -39.07
C GLY A 262 51.89 -48.59 -39.85
N ALA A 263 50.85 -48.07 -39.19
CA ALA A 263 49.71 -47.45 -39.87
C ALA A 263 50.16 -46.26 -40.74
N PRO A 264 49.69 -46.13 -41.98
CA PRO A 264 50.08 -45.03 -42.85
C PRO A 264 49.64 -43.70 -42.26
N ARG A 265 50.42 -42.66 -42.53
CA ARG A 265 50.03 -41.28 -42.25
C ARG A 265 48.69 -41.04 -42.92
N ALA A 266 47.68 -40.73 -42.12
CA ALA A 266 46.43 -40.24 -42.62
C ALA A 266 46.77 -39.02 -43.46
N ARG A 267 46.68 -39.16 -44.79
CA ARG A 267 46.74 -38.00 -45.67
C ARG A 267 45.60 -37.12 -45.16
N THR A 268 45.93 -35.94 -44.64
CA THR A 268 44.93 -34.88 -44.46
C THR A 268 44.11 -34.92 -45.74
N PRO A 269 42.80 -35.20 -45.69
CA PRO A 269 42.00 -35.27 -46.88
C PRO A 269 42.28 -33.99 -47.64
N ARG A 270 43.04 -34.10 -48.74
CA ARG A 270 43.19 -32.98 -49.66
C ARG A 270 41.74 -32.70 -50.02
N PRO A 271 41.18 -31.50 -49.77
CA PRO A 271 39.79 -31.24 -50.07
C PRO A 271 39.59 -31.54 -51.56
N GLN A 272 39.13 -32.75 -51.84
CA GLN A 272 38.90 -33.24 -53.19
C GLN A 272 37.60 -32.54 -53.55
N GLY A 273 37.71 -31.54 -54.41
CA GLY A 273 36.60 -30.73 -54.90
C GLY A 273 35.54 -31.59 -55.58
N GLY A 274 34.63 -32.12 -54.78
CA GLY A 274 33.54 -32.97 -55.23
C GLY A 274 32.47 -33.10 -54.15
N GLY A 275 31.68 -32.04 -53.97
CA GLY A 275 30.35 -32.11 -53.31
C GLY A 275 30.31 -31.93 -51.79
N GLY A 276 31.06 -30.97 -51.22
CA GLY A 276 31.11 -30.74 -49.77
C GLY A 276 30.05 -29.78 -49.23
N GLU A 277 29.50 -30.14 -48.07
CA GLU A 277 28.74 -29.26 -47.17
C GLU A 277 29.55 -27.98 -46.83
N TRP A 278 28.87 -26.88 -46.53
CA TRP A 278 29.50 -25.62 -46.13
C TRP A 278 28.93 -25.11 -44.80
N SER A 279 29.80 -24.68 -43.88
CA SER A 279 29.38 -24.07 -42.62
C SER A 279 29.05 -22.59 -42.84
N CYS A 280 27.86 -22.16 -42.40
CA CYS A 280 27.48 -20.75 -42.40
C CYS A 280 28.37 -19.95 -41.45
N LEU A 281 28.90 -18.81 -41.91
CA LEU A 281 29.78 -17.97 -41.08
C LEU A 281 29.03 -17.24 -39.96
N GLU A 282 27.72 -17.02 -40.10
CA GLU A 282 26.91 -16.31 -39.10
C GLU A 282 26.41 -17.21 -37.96
N CYS A 283 25.93 -18.42 -38.30
CA CYS A 283 25.31 -19.31 -37.31
C CYS A 283 25.99 -20.67 -37.15
N THR A 284 27.11 -20.92 -37.85
CA THR A 284 27.89 -22.17 -37.85
C THR A 284 27.19 -23.43 -38.36
N TYR A 285 25.93 -23.31 -38.80
CA TYR A 285 25.15 -24.44 -39.35
C TYR A 285 25.81 -25.00 -40.62
N VAL A 286 25.93 -26.33 -40.68
CA VAL A 286 26.52 -27.05 -41.81
C VAL A 286 25.42 -27.29 -42.86
N ASN A 287 25.48 -26.56 -43.97
CA ASN A 287 24.54 -26.63 -45.07
C ASN A 287 25.00 -27.62 -46.12
N GLU A 288 24.05 -28.20 -46.85
CA GLU A 288 24.37 -29.06 -47.98
C GLU A 288 25.13 -28.29 -49.07
N ALA A 289 25.99 -29.00 -49.79
CA ALA A 289 26.81 -28.45 -50.87
C ALA A 289 26.02 -27.68 -51.95
N ARG A 290 24.73 -28.00 -52.11
CA ARG A 290 23.81 -27.42 -53.09
C ARG A 290 23.06 -26.19 -52.59
N SER A 291 22.97 -25.99 -51.28
CA SER A 291 22.23 -24.88 -50.68
C SER A 291 23.00 -23.58 -50.93
N ARG A 292 22.32 -22.57 -51.49
CA ARG A 292 22.90 -21.24 -51.79
C ARG A 292 22.82 -20.27 -50.62
N GLU A 293 21.98 -20.60 -49.64
CA GLU A 293 21.69 -19.83 -48.44
C GLU A 293 21.61 -20.80 -47.27
N CYS A 294 21.81 -20.29 -46.06
CA CYS A 294 21.76 -21.12 -44.87
C CYS A 294 20.33 -21.53 -44.55
N GLU A 295 20.08 -22.83 -44.37
CA GLU A 295 18.75 -23.35 -44.05
C GLU A 295 18.22 -22.88 -42.69
N LEU A 296 19.11 -22.44 -41.80
CA LEU A 296 18.76 -22.01 -40.45
C LEU A 296 18.51 -20.49 -40.36
N CYS A 297 19.35 -19.66 -40.97
CA CYS A 297 19.28 -18.20 -40.85
C CYS A 297 19.01 -17.45 -42.16
N GLY A 298 19.08 -18.11 -43.32
CA GLY A 298 18.89 -17.50 -44.64
C GLY A 298 20.11 -16.78 -45.23
N GLU A 299 21.24 -16.74 -44.52
CA GLU A 299 22.42 -16.00 -45.00
C GLU A 299 23.08 -16.67 -46.21
N GLY A 300 23.56 -15.87 -47.16
CA GLY A 300 24.20 -16.35 -48.38
C GLY A 300 25.43 -17.23 -48.12
N ARG A 301 25.65 -18.19 -49.00
CA ARG A 301 26.89 -19.00 -48.98
C ARG A 301 28.11 -18.08 -49.18
N PRO A 302 29.16 -18.21 -48.34
CA PRO A 302 30.43 -17.48 -48.51
C PRO A 302 31.10 -17.72 -49.85
#